data_AF-A0A2A2TK57-F1
#
_entry.id   AF-A0A2A2TK57-F1
#
_cell.length_a   1.000
_cell.length_b   1.000
_cell.length_c   1.000
_cell.angle_alpha   90.00
_cell.angle_beta   90.00
_cell.angle_gamma   90.00
#
_symmetry.space_group_name_H-M   'P 1'
#
loop_
_entity.id
_entity.type
_entity.pdbx_description
1 polymer ?
#
loop_
_entity_poly.entity_id
_entity_poly.type
_entity_poly.pdbx_seq_one_letter_code
_entity_poly.pdbx_strand_id
1 'polypeptide(L)'
;NLTLSVAVFPLPEQERIQKIQQNWGLWAKRGDIDLIVPMTYALDTVRFERLAQPWIASTQFGQLGSALLVPGIRLLNLPTPGAFDQIQAIRDLPTIGYALFAAENLTGDLQQVFNNTQGNSQSTDREPIPHRQPFKSASLRYTTLQAEWQWIEQNNQLRLTPTALGSFKEQASVLESALKQLAEKPSVSKFVTAKSSLARFQSLFRGWMRSQSVENSYQVRVWENRLVAIERLLKYGERVELRLR
;
A
#
# COMPACT_ATOMS: atom_id res chain seq x y z
N ASN A 1 -4.69 -19.79 11.30
CA ASN A 1 -5.71 -18.82 10.86
C ASN A 1 -5.89 -18.92 9.37
N LEU A 2 -7.13 -19.11 8.94
CA LEU A 2 -7.52 -19.04 7.53
C LEU A 2 -7.66 -17.55 7.15
N THR A 3 -7.14 -17.16 5.99
CA THR A 3 -7.35 -15.80 5.43
C THR A 3 -8.54 -15.85 4.48
N LEU A 4 -9.50 -14.95 4.64
CA LEU A 4 -10.68 -14.85 3.76
C LEU A 4 -10.57 -13.64 2.82
N SER A 5 -10.62 -13.91 1.52
CA SER A 5 -10.64 -12.88 0.48
C SER A 5 -11.98 -12.88 -0.28
N VAL A 6 -12.35 -11.71 -0.81
CA VAL A 6 -13.52 -11.58 -1.68
C VAL A 6 -13.16 -10.84 -2.97
N ALA A 7 -13.51 -11.43 -4.11
CA ALA A 7 -13.47 -10.76 -5.42
C ALA A 7 -14.82 -10.09 -5.67
N VAL A 8 -14.84 -8.77 -5.83
CA VAL A 8 -16.08 -7.98 -5.75
C VAL A 8 -16.18 -6.94 -6.86
N PHE A 9 -17.41 -6.55 -7.20
CA PHE A 9 -17.61 -5.47 -8.16
C PHE A 9 -17.31 -4.11 -7.51
N PRO A 10 -16.51 -3.24 -8.16
CA PRO A 10 -16.16 -1.90 -7.67
C PRO A 10 -17.28 -0.87 -7.90
N LEU A 11 -18.54 -1.27 -7.79
CA LEU A 11 -19.72 -0.40 -7.99
C LEU A 11 -20.11 0.33 -6.70
N PRO A 12 -20.77 1.49 -6.74
CA PRO A 12 -21.29 2.16 -5.54
C PRO A 12 -22.14 1.25 -4.66
N GLU A 13 -22.14 1.47 -3.34
CA GLU A 13 -22.81 0.58 -2.36
C GLU A 13 -24.29 0.36 -2.71
N GLN A 14 -25.04 1.44 -2.96
CA GLN A 14 -26.46 1.34 -3.32
C GLN A 14 -26.69 0.41 -4.51
N GLU A 15 -25.87 0.51 -5.55
CA GLU A 15 -25.97 -0.35 -6.74
C GLU A 15 -25.66 -1.81 -6.40
N ARG A 16 -24.62 -2.06 -5.60
CA ARG A 16 -24.24 -3.42 -5.21
C ARG A 16 -25.33 -4.09 -4.39
N ILE A 17 -25.92 -3.39 -3.44
CA ILE A 17 -26.98 -3.93 -2.58
C ILE A 17 -28.23 -4.22 -3.40
N GLN A 18 -28.63 -3.30 -4.29
CA GLN A 18 -29.88 -3.47 -5.04
C GLN A 18 -29.77 -4.53 -6.15
N LYS A 19 -28.61 -4.63 -6.83
CA LYS A 19 -28.49 -5.45 -8.05
C LYS A 19 -27.85 -6.81 -7.83
N ILE A 20 -26.82 -6.89 -6.98
CA ILE A 20 -25.95 -8.08 -6.89
C ILE A 20 -25.73 -8.58 -5.46
N GLN A 21 -26.41 -7.98 -4.47
CA GLN A 21 -26.39 -8.37 -3.06
C GLN A 21 -24.97 -8.44 -2.45
N GLN A 22 -24.03 -7.62 -2.92
CA GLN A 22 -22.65 -7.57 -2.41
C GLN A 22 -22.44 -6.44 -1.38
N ASN A 23 -22.53 -6.77 -0.09
CA ASN A 23 -22.24 -5.84 1.00
C ASN A 23 -20.83 -5.99 1.60
N TRP A 24 -19.82 -6.04 0.73
CA TRP A 24 -18.43 -6.23 1.15
C TRP A 24 -17.89 -5.10 2.03
N GLY A 25 -18.48 -3.89 1.94
CA GLY A 25 -18.15 -2.78 2.85
C GLY A 25 -18.51 -3.09 4.30
N LEU A 26 -19.68 -3.71 4.53
CA LEU A 26 -20.10 -4.17 5.85
C LEU A 26 -19.26 -5.34 6.35
N TRP A 27 -18.95 -6.31 5.49
CA TRP A 27 -18.09 -7.46 5.85
C TRP A 27 -16.70 -6.99 6.30
N ALA A 28 -16.12 -6.02 5.60
CA ALA A 28 -14.84 -5.42 5.98
C ALA A 28 -14.89 -4.69 7.32
N LYS A 29 -15.92 -3.85 7.52
CA LYS A 29 -16.17 -3.13 8.78
C LYS A 29 -16.29 -4.04 10.00
N ARG A 30 -16.94 -5.20 9.84
CA ARG A 30 -17.09 -6.20 10.90
C ARG A 30 -15.84 -7.05 11.13
N GLY A 31 -14.88 -6.97 10.21
CA GLY A 31 -13.70 -7.80 10.22
C GLY A 31 -13.94 -9.23 9.75
N ASP A 32 -15.03 -9.48 9.01
CA ASP A 32 -15.39 -10.81 8.47
C ASP A 32 -14.42 -11.25 7.37
N ILE A 33 -13.76 -10.30 6.70
CA ILE A 33 -12.83 -10.54 5.58
C ILE A 33 -11.45 -9.90 5.84
N ASP A 34 -10.43 -10.45 5.20
CA ASP A 34 -9.04 -9.98 5.27
C ASP A 34 -8.65 -9.17 4.04
N LEU A 35 -9.08 -9.63 2.86
CA LEU A 35 -8.71 -9.04 1.58
C LEU A 35 -9.95 -8.70 0.78
N ILE A 36 -10.02 -7.47 0.30
CA ILE A 36 -10.97 -7.06 -0.74
C ILE A 36 -10.21 -6.95 -2.04
N VAL A 37 -10.68 -7.66 -3.06
CA VAL A 37 -10.12 -7.66 -4.42
C VAL A 37 -11.16 -7.08 -5.38
N PRO A 38 -11.24 -5.75 -5.52
CA PRO A 38 -12.17 -5.15 -6.48
C PRO A 38 -11.78 -5.53 -7.90
N MET A 39 -12.75 -5.98 -8.70
CA MET A 39 -12.59 -6.30 -10.11
C MET A 39 -12.50 -5.01 -10.95
N THR A 40 -11.39 -4.28 -10.82
CA THR A 40 -11.08 -3.01 -11.51
C THR A 40 -10.66 -3.26 -12.97
N TYR A 41 -11.45 -4.06 -13.68
CA TYR A 41 -11.08 -4.56 -15.00
C TYR A 41 -11.31 -3.51 -16.08
N ALA A 42 -10.22 -3.03 -16.68
CA ALA A 42 -10.24 -2.07 -17.76
C ALA A 42 -9.09 -2.33 -18.75
N LEU A 43 -9.27 -1.90 -20.01
CA LEU A 43 -8.26 -2.03 -21.07
C LEU A 43 -7.27 -0.85 -21.09
N ASP A 44 -7.57 0.24 -20.38
CA ASP A 44 -6.74 1.43 -20.29
C ASP A 44 -6.61 1.91 -18.84
N THR A 45 -5.49 2.58 -18.54
CA THR A 45 -5.12 3.01 -17.19
C THR A 45 -6.09 4.03 -16.60
N VAL A 46 -6.62 4.95 -17.42
CA VAL A 46 -7.55 5.99 -16.95
C VAL A 46 -8.84 5.36 -16.42
N ARG A 47 -9.41 4.39 -17.15
CA ARG A 47 -10.60 3.67 -16.69
C ARG A 47 -10.29 2.77 -15.50
N PHE A 48 -9.12 2.13 -15.49
CA PHE A 48 -8.65 1.35 -14.34
C PHE A 48 -8.63 2.21 -13.07
N GLU A 49 -7.98 3.38 -13.11
CA GLU A 49 -7.90 4.31 -11.98
C GLU A 49 -9.27 4.82 -11.55
N ARG A 50 -10.15 5.14 -12.51
CA ARG A 50 -11.53 5.57 -12.21
C ARG A 50 -12.32 4.52 -11.43
N LEU A 51 -12.06 3.23 -11.66
CA LEU A 51 -12.69 2.15 -10.89
C LEU A 51 -12.00 1.94 -9.53
N ALA A 52 -10.69 2.12 -9.44
CA ALA A 52 -9.90 1.84 -8.24
C ALA A 52 -9.94 2.98 -7.20
N GLN A 53 -9.78 4.23 -7.66
CA GLN A 53 -9.66 5.43 -6.82
C GLN A 53 -10.81 5.63 -5.82
N PRO A 54 -12.09 5.46 -6.19
CA PRO A 54 -13.19 5.61 -5.23
C PRO A 54 -13.05 4.70 -4.01
N TRP A 55 -12.41 3.54 -4.16
CA TRP A 55 -12.19 2.61 -3.07
C TRP A 55 -10.86 2.81 -2.38
N ILE A 56 -9.88 3.42 -3.03
CA ILE A 56 -8.55 3.63 -2.47
C ILE A 56 -8.47 4.94 -1.67
N ALA A 57 -9.04 6.01 -2.24
CA ALA A 57 -8.92 7.39 -1.79
C ALA A 57 -10.15 7.90 -1.02
N SER A 58 -11.24 7.15 -0.98
CA SER A 58 -12.41 7.58 -0.20
C SER A 58 -12.13 7.53 1.30
N THR A 59 -12.71 8.48 2.01
CA THR A 59 -12.90 8.40 3.46
C THR A 59 -13.64 7.12 3.86
N GLN A 60 -14.46 6.57 2.97
CA GLN A 60 -15.12 5.27 3.12
C GLN A 60 -14.12 4.11 3.17
N PHE A 61 -12.94 4.20 2.54
CA PHE A 61 -11.88 3.22 2.70
C PHE A 61 -11.31 3.19 4.12
N GLY A 62 -11.08 4.37 4.70
CA GLY A 62 -10.70 4.48 6.11
C GLY A 62 -11.74 3.91 7.07
N GLN A 63 -12.98 3.73 6.59
CA GLN A 63 -14.07 3.08 7.31
C GLN A 63 -14.18 1.56 7.03
N LEU A 64 -13.37 0.94 6.16
CA LEU A 64 -13.43 -0.51 5.89
C LEU A 64 -12.74 -1.36 6.99
N GLY A 65 -12.53 -0.79 8.16
CA GLY A 65 -11.83 -1.45 9.26
C GLY A 65 -10.38 -1.76 8.88
N SER A 66 -9.95 -2.98 9.20
CA SER A 66 -8.57 -3.43 8.98
C SER A 66 -8.38 -4.23 7.69
N ALA A 67 -9.42 -4.41 6.87
CA ALA A 67 -9.31 -5.19 5.64
C ALA A 67 -8.36 -4.52 4.63
N LEU A 68 -7.58 -5.34 3.92
CA LEU A 68 -6.59 -4.86 2.95
C LEU A 68 -7.19 -4.85 1.54
N LEU A 69 -6.94 -3.76 0.81
CA LEU A 69 -7.40 -3.61 -0.56
C LEU A 69 -6.32 -3.98 -1.56
N VAL A 70 -6.71 -4.81 -2.53
CA VAL A 70 -5.84 -5.32 -3.59
C VAL A 70 -6.59 -5.20 -4.91
N PRO A 71 -6.53 -4.07 -5.62
CA PRO A 71 -7.21 -3.90 -6.91
C PRO A 71 -6.81 -4.99 -7.92
N GLY A 72 -7.80 -5.55 -8.62
CA GLY A 72 -7.61 -6.59 -9.62
C GLY A 72 -7.40 -6.01 -11.03
N ILE A 73 -6.33 -6.43 -11.69
CA ILE A 73 -6.01 -6.13 -13.09
C ILE A 73 -6.42 -7.33 -13.94
N ARG A 74 -7.22 -7.09 -15.00
CA ARG A 74 -7.56 -8.13 -15.96
C ARG A 74 -6.57 -8.15 -17.12
N LEU A 75 -5.83 -9.23 -17.27
CA LEU A 75 -4.85 -9.48 -18.31
C LEU A 75 -5.47 -9.87 -19.66
N LEU A 76 -6.69 -10.44 -19.68
CA LEU A 76 -7.37 -10.80 -20.93
C LEU A 76 -7.51 -9.57 -21.86
N ASN A 77 -6.90 -9.66 -23.04
CA ASN A 77 -6.82 -8.61 -24.06
C ASN A 77 -6.15 -7.31 -23.58
N LEU A 78 -5.32 -7.37 -22.54
CA LEU A 78 -4.53 -6.23 -22.06
C LEU A 78 -3.10 -6.36 -22.56
N PRO A 79 -2.61 -5.45 -23.44
CA PRO A 79 -1.22 -5.47 -23.89
C PRO A 79 -0.24 -5.31 -22.72
N THR A 80 0.96 -5.90 -22.82
CA THR A 80 2.00 -5.82 -21.79
C THR A 80 2.29 -4.39 -21.30
N PRO A 81 2.43 -3.36 -22.19
CA PRO A 81 2.59 -1.98 -21.74
C PRO A 81 1.39 -1.47 -20.92
N GLY A 82 0.16 -1.81 -21.32
CA GLY A 82 -1.04 -1.43 -20.58
C GLY A 82 -1.14 -2.10 -19.21
N ALA A 83 -0.72 -3.37 -19.10
CA ALA A 83 -0.61 -4.06 -17.81
C ALA A 83 0.45 -3.40 -16.91
N PHE A 84 1.60 -3.04 -17.48
CA PHE A 84 2.66 -2.34 -16.76
C PHE A 84 2.18 -0.97 -16.24
N ASP A 85 1.52 -0.17 -17.07
CA ASP A 85 1.00 1.15 -16.69
C ASP A 85 -0.03 1.04 -15.55
N GLN A 86 -0.95 0.08 -15.61
CA GLN A 86 -1.91 -0.16 -14.52
C GLN A 86 -1.21 -0.57 -13.22
N ILE A 87 -0.15 -1.37 -13.30
CA ILE A 87 0.65 -1.74 -12.12
C ILE A 87 1.36 -0.52 -11.52
N GLN A 88 1.96 0.35 -12.34
CA GLN A 88 2.57 1.58 -11.83
C GLN A 88 1.53 2.49 -11.19
N ALA A 89 0.38 2.69 -11.83
CA ALA A 89 -0.70 3.49 -11.27
C ALA A 89 -1.14 3.00 -9.88
N ILE A 90 -1.22 1.68 -9.64
CA ILE A 90 -1.58 1.15 -8.31
C ILE A 90 -0.44 1.32 -7.29
N ARG A 91 0.82 1.19 -7.71
CA ARG A 91 1.99 1.34 -6.82
C ARG A 91 2.10 2.74 -6.22
N ASP A 92 1.60 3.72 -6.96
CA ASP A 92 1.58 5.13 -6.55
C ASP A 92 0.41 5.47 -5.60
N LEU A 93 -0.47 4.49 -5.35
CA LEU A 93 -1.64 4.61 -4.48
C LEU A 93 -1.42 3.93 -3.13
N PRO A 94 -2.20 4.27 -2.08
CA PRO A 94 -2.03 3.73 -0.73
C PRO A 94 -2.50 2.26 -0.59
N THR A 95 -2.27 1.42 -1.58
CA THR A 95 -2.64 0.00 -1.58
C THR A 95 -1.50 -0.87 -1.06
N ILE A 96 -1.82 -2.11 -0.68
CA ILE A 96 -0.79 -3.07 -0.28
C ILE A 96 -0.27 -3.91 -1.46
N GLY A 97 -0.84 -3.76 -2.65
CA GLY A 97 -0.50 -4.53 -3.84
C GLY A 97 -1.67 -4.60 -4.81
N TYR A 98 -1.55 -5.51 -5.78
CA TYR A 98 -2.53 -5.75 -6.84
C TYR A 98 -2.71 -7.25 -7.05
N ALA A 99 -3.81 -7.64 -7.71
CA ALA A 99 -4.07 -9.01 -8.14
C ALA A 99 -4.14 -9.06 -9.66
N LEU A 100 -3.64 -10.13 -10.28
CA LEU A 100 -3.69 -10.33 -11.73
C LEU A 100 -4.70 -11.42 -12.07
N PHE A 101 -5.53 -11.18 -13.08
CA PHE A 101 -6.57 -12.12 -13.51
C PHE A 101 -6.70 -12.21 -15.04
N ALA A 102 -6.79 -13.37 -15.68
CA ALA A 102 -6.60 -14.70 -15.14
C ALA A 102 -5.14 -15.15 -15.33
N ALA A 103 -4.70 -16.14 -14.54
CA ALA A 103 -3.34 -16.66 -14.62
C ALA A 103 -2.98 -17.23 -16.00
N GLU A 104 -3.96 -17.76 -16.73
CA GLU A 104 -3.79 -18.25 -18.11
C GLU A 104 -3.37 -17.16 -19.11
N ASN A 105 -3.60 -15.88 -18.78
CA ASN A 105 -3.18 -14.75 -19.61
C ASN A 105 -1.84 -14.14 -19.16
N LEU A 106 -1.14 -14.78 -18.23
CA LEU A 106 0.20 -14.36 -17.83
C LEU A 106 1.20 -14.78 -18.92
N THR A 107 1.68 -13.82 -19.69
CA THR A 107 2.63 -14.03 -20.80
C THR A 107 4.08 -14.01 -20.32
N GLY A 108 5.00 -14.57 -21.13
CA GLY A 108 6.45 -14.51 -20.88
C GLY A 108 6.98 -13.07 -20.80
N ASP A 109 6.47 -12.18 -21.66
CA ASP A 109 6.84 -10.75 -21.63
C ASP A 109 6.50 -10.10 -20.30
N LEU A 110 5.31 -10.39 -19.75
CA LEU A 110 4.90 -9.82 -18.47
C LEU A 110 5.70 -10.41 -17.29
N GLN A 111 6.11 -11.68 -17.38
CA GLN A 111 7.05 -12.26 -16.41
C GLN A 111 8.43 -11.57 -16.47
N GLN A 112 8.92 -11.25 -17.67
CA GLN A 112 10.17 -10.50 -17.83
C GLN A 112 10.07 -9.10 -17.22
N VAL A 113 8.94 -8.41 -17.41
CA VAL A 113 8.66 -7.14 -16.74
C VAL A 113 8.73 -7.29 -15.21
N PHE A 114 8.19 -8.35 -14.64
CA PHE A 114 8.30 -8.59 -13.20
C PHE A 114 9.73 -8.85 -12.74
N ASN A 115 10.49 -9.68 -13.46
CA ASN A 115 11.89 -9.93 -13.12
C ASN A 115 12.73 -8.64 -13.15
N ASN A 116 12.44 -7.73 -14.08
CA ASN A 116 13.14 -6.46 -14.22
C ASN A 116 12.74 -5.42 -13.16
N THR A 117 11.54 -5.51 -12.59
CA THR A 117 10.95 -4.44 -11.76
C THR A 117 10.64 -4.84 -10.32
N GLN A 118 10.67 -6.13 -10.02
CA GLN A 118 10.37 -6.71 -8.70
C GLN A 118 11.51 -7.61 -8.21
N GLY A 119 12.65 -7.58 -8.91
CA GLY A 119 13.79 -8.44 -8.62
C GLY A 119 13.61 -9.85 -9.15
N ASN A 120 14.67 -10.65 -9.00
CA ASN A 120 14.72 -12.00 -9.53
C ASN A 120 14.25 -13.00 -8.45
N SER A 121 13.44 -13.99 -8.83
CA SER A 121 12.88 -15.01 -7.90
C SER A 121 13.94 -15.93 -7.23
N GLN A 122 15.22 -15.70 -7.51
CA GLN A 122 16.36 -16.47 -7.01
C GLN A 122 16.99 -15.90 -5.72
N SER A 123 16.51 -14.77 -5.19
CA SER A 123 16.96 -14.30 -3.88
C SER A 123 16.54 -15.29 -2.79
N THR A 124 17.49 -15.70 -1.96
CA THR A 124 17.27 -16.64 -0.84
C THR A 124 16.42 -16.05 0.28
N ASP A 125 16.31 -14.72 0.33
CA ASP A 125 15.49 -14.01 1.29
C ASP A 125 14.07 -13.84 0.76
N ARG A 126 13.15 -14.66 1.28
CA ARG A 126 11.72 -14.56 0.96
C ARG A 126 11.17 -13.25 1.50
N GLU A 127 10.77 -12.36 0.60
CA GLU A 127 10.08 -11.12 0.97
C GLU A 127 8.80 -11.41 1.79
N PRO A 128 8.49 -10.57 2.79
CA PRO A 128 7.32 -10.76 3.64
C PRO A 128 6.03 -10.51 2.85
N ILE A 129 5.16 -11.52 2.83
CA ILE A 129 3.83 -11.42 2.22
C ILE A 129 2.91 -10.54 3.09
N PRO A 130 2.38 -9.41 2.58
CA PRO A 130 1.65 -8.40 3.37
C PRO A 130 0.56 -8.93 4.31
N HIS A 131 -0.29 -9.84 3.85
CA HIS A 131 -1.40 -10.36 4.66
C HIS A 131 -1.01 -11.50 5.59
N ARG A 132 0.22 -12.04 5.47
CA ARG A 132 0.76 -13.11 6.33
C ARG A 132 1.75 -12.60 7.36
N GLN A 133 2.48 -11.54 7.02
CA GLN A 133 3.54 -10.94 7.83
C GLN A 133 3.42 -9.40 7.83
N PRO A 134 2.25 -8.82 8.20
CA PRO A 134 1.98 -7.38 8.08
C PRO A 134 3.02 -6.47 8.71
N PHE A 135 3.51 -6.78 9.91
CA PHE A 135 4.49 -5.91 10.58
C PHE A 135 5.87 -5.94 9.89
N LYS A 136 6.30 -7.12 9.40
CA LYS A 136 7.53 -7.24 8.60
C LYS A 136 7.39 -6.53 7.26
N SER A 137 6.25 -6.67 6.58
CA SER A 137 5.98 -5.94 5.34
C SER A 137 5.93 -4.43 5.55
N ALA A 138 5.38 -3.96 6.67
CA ALA A 138 5.37 -2.54 7.03
C ALA A 138 6.79 -2.01 7.24
N SER A 139 7.62 -2.73 8.00
CA SER A 139 9.03 -2.37 8.21
C SER A 139 9.83 -2.36 6.91
N LEU A 140 9.72 -3.40 6.08
CA LEU A 140 10.44 -3.47 4.80
C LEU A 140 10.04 -2.32 3.87
N ARG A 141 8.74 -2.05 3.71
CA ARG A 141 8.24 -0.96 2.86
C ARG A 141 8.72 0.41 3.32
N TYR A 142 8.83 0.60 4.64
CA TYR A 142 9.39 1.83 5.19
C TYR A 142 10.88 1.96 4.92
N THR A 143 11.66 0.88 5.08
CA THR A 143 13.09 0.86 4.73
C THR A 143 13.31 1.21 3.25
N THR A 144 12.52 0.64 2.33
CA THR A 144 12.59 1.01 0.91
C THR A 144 12.26 2.49 0.67
N LEU A 145 11.31 3.05 1.41
CA LEU A 145 10.94 4.47 1.31
C LEU A 145 12.05 5.38 1.83
N GLN A 146 12.71 5.02 2.93
CA GLN A 146 13.88 5.74 3.43
C GLN A 146 15.05 5.69 2.46
N ALA A 147 15.32 4.54 1.85
CA ALA A 147 16.40 4.40 0.87
C ALA A 147 16.17 5.32 -0.35
N GLU A 148 14.92 5.47 -0.79
CA GLU A 148 14.58 6.42 -1.85
C GLU A 148 14.83 7.88 -1.43
N TRP A 149 14.39 8.28 -0.23
CA TRP A 149 14.67 9.63 0.28
C TRP A 149 16.16 9.91 0.40
N GLN A 150 16.94 8.94 0.88
CA GLN A 150 18.40 9.03 0.96
C GLN A 150 19.03 9.18 -0.43
N TRP A 151 18.57 8.42 -1.42
CA TRP A 151 19.07 8.53 -2.79
C TRP A 151 18.81 9.92 -3.37
N ILE A 152 17.60 10.47 -3.19
CA ILE A 152 17.23 11.80 -3.67
C ILE A 152 18.03 12.90 -2.95
N GLU A 153 18.24 12.74 -1.65
CA GLU A 153 19.09 13.63 -0.86
C GLU A 153 20.53 13.63 -1.37
N GLN A 154 21.13 12.45 -1.57
CA GLN A 154 22.51 12.31 -2.07
C GLN A 154 22.69 12.92 -3.46
N ASN A 155 21.64 12.94 -4.28
CA ASN A 155 21.62 13.59 -5.58
C ASN A 155 21.28 15.09 -5.53
N ASN A 156 21.20 15.69 -4.33
CA ASN A 156 20.81 17.09 -4.11
C ASN A 156 19.43 17.47 -4.71
N GLN A 157 18.54 16.48 -4.82
CA GLN A 157 17.18 16.66 -5.37
C GLN A 157 16.13 16.82 -4.27
N LEU A 158 16.51 16.64 -2.99
CA LEU A 158 15.61 16.77 -1.84
C LEU A 158 15.63 18.21 -1.32
N ARG A 159 14.53 18.91 -1.48
CA ARG A 159 14.42 20.34 -1.11
C ARG A 159 13.98 20.52 0.33
N LEU A 160 14.96 20.42 1.23
CA LEU A 160 14.80 20.68 2.66
C LEU A 160 15.86 21.67 3.14
N THR A 161 15.49 22.57 4.05
CA THR A 161 16.49 23.38 4.77
C THR A 161 17.34 22.46 5.66
N PRO A 162 18.59 22.82 6.01
CA PRO A 162 19.44 21.98 6.86
C PRO A 162 18.76 21.59 8.19
N THR A 163 18.05 22.52 8.82
CA THR A 163 17.29 22.28 10.07
C THR A 163 16.13 21.31 9.85
N ALA A 164 15.37 21.48 8.76
CA ALA A 164 14.27 20.58 8.41
C ALA A 164 14.77 19.17 8.06
N LEU A 165 15.90 19.09 7.35
CA LEU A 165 16.55 17.83 6.98
C LEU A 165 17.01 17.05 8.21
N GLY A 166 17.65 17.73 9.18
CA GLY A 166 18.03 17.10 10.45
C GLY A 166 16.83 16.53 11.21
N SER A 167 15.78 17.34 11.36
CA SER A 167 14.54 16.92 12.04
C SER A 167 13.84 15.76 11.32
N PHE A 168 13.81 15.80 9.98
CA PHE A 168 13.24 14.75 9.14
C PHE A 168 13.99 13.42 9.34
N LYS A 169 15.32 13.44 9.27
CA LYS A 169 16.16 12.24 9.47
C LYS A 169 16.00 11.64 10.86
N GLU A 170 15.96 12.48 11.89
CA GLU A 170 15.76 12.04 13.27
C GLU A 170 14.41 11.31 13.42
N GLN A 171 13.32 11.94 12.99
CA GLN A 171 12.00 11.32 13.07
C GLN A 171 11.89 10.08 12.16
N ALA A 172 12.60 10.06 11.03
CA ALA A 172 12.65 8.89 10.17
C ALA A 172 13.32 7.70 10.87
N SER A 173 14.44 7.93 11.56
CA SER A 173 15.13 6.89 12.33
C SER A 173 14.31 6.39 13.51
N VAL A 174 13.61 7.29 14.22
CA VAL A 174 12.68 6.91 15.30
C VAL A 174 11.57 5.98 14.80
N LEU A 175 10.97 6.32 13.66
CA LEU A 175 9.93 5.48 13.03
C LEU A 175 10.50 4.14 12.56
N GLU A 176 11.67 4.14 11.92
CA GLU A 176 12.35 2.92 11.47
C GLU A 176 12.58 1.94 12.62
N SER A 177 13.14 2.43 13.73
CA SER A 177 13.43 1.63 14.92
C SER A 177 12.14 1.05 15.51
N ALA A 178 11.08 1.86 15.62
CA ALA A 178 9.80 1.39 16.14
C ALA A 178 9.17 0.29 15.25
N LEU A 179 9.24 0.44 13.91
CA LEU A 179 8.73 -0.56 12.97
C LEU A 179 9.56 -1.85 13.00
N LYS A 180 10.90 -1.74 13.06
CA LYS A 180 11.81 -2.90 13.17
C LYS A 180 11.55 -3.69 14.45
N GLN A 181 11.48 -3.00 15.59
CA GLN A 181 11.21 -3.65 16.88
C GLN A 181 9.85 -4.35 16.91
N LEU A 182 8.82 -3.76 16.30
CA LEU A 182 7.51 -4.38 16.14
C LEU A 182 7.56 -5.60 15.23
N ALA A 183 8.26 -5.52 14.09
CA ALA A 183 8.39 -6.61 13.13
C ALA A 183 9.16 -7.83 13.67
N GLU A 184 10.17 -7.61 14.51
CA GLU A 184 11.01 -8.68 15.09
C GLU A 184 10.28 -9.46 16.18
N LYS A 185 9.61 -8.75 17.09
CA LYS A 185 8.90 -9.36 18.23
C LYS A 185 7.65 -8.56 18.54
N PRO A 186 6.52 -8.88 17.89
CA PRO A 186 5.27 -8.13 18.04
C PRO A 186 4.74 -8.12 19.48
N SER A 187 4.26 -6.96 19.93
CA SER A 187 3.55 -6.81 21.20
C SER A 187 2.66 -5.57 21.16
N VAL A 188 1.66 -5.49 22.04
CA VAL A 188 0.76 -4.33 22.14
C VAL A 188 1.53 -3.03 22.39
N SER A 189 2.48 -3.04 23.32
CA SER A 189 3.30 -1.86 23.62
C SER A 189 4.10 -1.39 22.41
N LYS A 190 4.78 -2.30 21.70
CA LYS A 190 5.55 -1.97 20.49
C LYS A 190 4.66 -1.48 19.35
N PHE A 191 3.46 -2.04 19.24
CA PHE A 191 2.47 -1.61 18.27
C PHE A 191 2.00 -0.18 18.54
N VAL A 192 1.67 0.14 19.79
CA VAL A 192 1.32 1.51 20.20
C VAL A 192 2.46 2.47 19.87
N THR A 193 3.71 2.12 20.22
CA THR A 193 4.89 2.92 19.88
C THR A 193 5.02 3.15 18.38
N ALA A 194 4.95 2.10 17.55
CA ALA A 194 5.06 2.23 16.09
C ALA A 194 3.93 3.05 15.48
N LYS A 195 2.68 2.85 15.93
CA LYS A 195 1.50 3.59 15.49
C LYS A 195 1.62 5.08 15.83
N SER A 196 2.04 5.40 17.06
CA SER A 196 2.26 6.78 17.50
C SER A 196 3.42 7.45 16.75
N SER A 197 4.53 6.73 16.53
CA SER A 197 5.66 7.23 15.74
C SER A 197 5.25 7.51 14.28
N LEU A 198 4.47 6.61 13.66
CA LEU A 198 3.98 6.80 12.29
C LEU A 198 3.05 8.00 12.18
N ALA A 199 2.09 8.13 13.09
CA ALA A 199 1.15 9.25 13.11
C ALA A 199 1.89 10.59 13.28
N ARG A 200 2.87 10.64 14.19
CA ARG A 200 3.74 11.82 14.35
C ARG A 200 4.51 12.13 13.07
N PHE A 201 5.16 11.13 12.48
CA PHE A 201 5.93 11.30 11.25
C PHE A 201 5.05 11.84 10.12
N GLN A 202 3.88 11.24 9.87
CA GLN A 202 2.91 11.69 8.87
C GLN A 202 2.46 13.13 9.09
N SER A 203 2.21 13.54 10.35
CA SER A 203 1.78 14.90 10.67
C SER A 203 2.86 15.96 10.35
N LEU A 204 4.14 15.62 10.58
CA LEU A 204 5.27 16.51 10.31
C LEU A 204 5.69 16.47 8.84
N PHE A 205 5.46 15.34 8.16
CA PHE A 205 5.89 15.08 6.78
C PHE A 205 5.46 16.17 5.80
N ARG A 206 4.19 16.61 5.89
CA ARG A 206 3.65 17.68 5.05
C ARG A 206 4.37 19.01 5.24
N GLY A 207 4.81 19.31 6.47
CA GLY A 207 5.57 20.50 6.78
C GLY A 207 6.94 20.48 6.11
N TRP A 208 7.67 19.36 6.25
CA TRP A 208 8.97 19.19 5.61
C TRP A 208 8.87 19.22 4.08
N MET A 209 7.93 18.48 3.51
CA MET A 209 7.81 18.33 2.05
C MET A 209 7.14 19.51 1.35
N ARG A 210 6.79 20.59 2.07
CA ARG A 210 6.15 21.76 1.47
C ARG A 210 6.96 22.35 0.33
N SER A 211 8.27 22.55 0.50
CA SER A 211 9.13 23.08 -0.57
C SER A 211 9.30 22.08 -1.71
N GLN A 212 9.53 20.80 -1.40
CA GLN A 212 9.62 19.73 -2.40
C GLN A 212 8.35 19.62 -3.25
N SER A 213 7.17 19.79 -2.64
CA SER A 213 5.87 19.66 -3.30
C SER A 213 5.57 20.74 -4.33
N VAL A 214 6.27 21.87 -4.30
CA VAL A 214 6.08 22.96 -5.29
C VAL A 214 6.46 22.48 -6.69
N GLU A 215 7.55 21.72 -6.80
CA GLU A 215 8.05 21.22 -8.09
C GLU A 215 7.80 19.72 -8.28
N ASN A 216 7.81 18.94 -7.19
CA ASN A 216 7.69 17.48 -7.22
C ASN A 216 6.43 17.01 -6.49
N SER A 217 5.29 17.67 -6.74
CA SER A 217 4.00 17.39 -6.09
C SER A 217 3.58 15.92 -6.20
N TYR A 218 3.81 15.31 -7.37
CA TYR A 218 3.53 13.90 -7.61
C TYR A 218 4.32 12.97 -6.68
N GLN A 219 5.64 13.13 -6.65
CA GLN A 219 6.53 12.33 -5.82
C GLN A 219 6.19 12.44 -4.34
N VAL A 220 5.92 13.66 -3.85
CA VAL A 220 5.52 13.88 -2.45
C VAL A 220 4.20 13.15 -2.15
N ARG A 221 3.22 13.20 -3.06
CA ARG A 221 1.95 12.48 -2.91
C ARG A 221 2.15 10.96 -2.88
N VAL A 222 3.04 10.41 -3.71
CA VAL A 222 3.39 8.98 -3.69
C VAL A 222 3.99 8.59 -2.34
N TRP A 223 4.87 9.41 -1.77
CA TRP A 223 5.41 9.15 -0.43
C TRP A 223 4.33 9.17 0.65
N GLU A 224 3.42 10.13 0.62
CA GLU A 224 2.28 10.16 1.54
C GLU A 224 1.42 8.89 1.41
N ASN A 225 1.12 8.48 0.17
CA ASN A 225 0.36 7.27 -0.10
C ASN A 225 1.05 6.01 0.45
N ARG A 226 2.37 5.92 0.30
CA ARG A 226 3.16 4.80 0.85
C ARG A 226 3.17 4.78 2.38
N LEU A 227 3.21 5.95 3.03
CA LEU A 227 3.04 6.04 4.49
C LEU A 227 1.64 5.57 4.93
N VAL A 228 0.59 5.92 4.19
CA VAL A 228 -0.77 5.42 4.46
C VAL A 228 -0.86 3.89 4.24
N ALA A 229 -0.18 3.34 3.23
CA ALA A 229 -0.13 1.90 3.04
C ALA A 229 0.54 1.17 4.22
N ILE A 230 1.58 1.76 4.81
CA ILE A 230 2.23 1.25 6.04
C ILE A 230 1.23 1.27 7.21
N GLU A 231 0.47 2.36 7.39
CA GLU A 231 -0.57 2.44 8.41
C GLU A 231 -1.63 1.34 8.26
N ARG A 232 -2.05 1.05 7.02
CA ARG A 232 -3.01 -0.03 6.72
C ARG A 232 -2.46 -1.41 7.12
N LEU A 233 -1.18 -1.67 6.89
CA LEU A 233 -0.53 -2.90 7.35
C LEU A 233 -0.49 -2.99 8.88
N LEU A 234 -0.21 -1.88 9.57
CA LEU A 234 -0.24 -1.85 11.04
C LEU A 234 -1.64 -2.18 11.57
N LYS A 235 -2.69 -1.54 11.04
CA LYS A 235 -4.10 -1.81 11.42
C LYS A 235 -4.50 -3.26 11.17
N TYR A 236 -4.08 -3.85 10.04
CA TYR A 236 -4.35 -5.26 9.78
C TYR A 236 -3.59 -6.18 10.75
N GLY A 237 -2.30 -5.92 11.01
CA GLY A 237 -1.50 -6.68 11.97
C GLY A 237 -2.02 -6.62 13.41
N GLU A 238 -2.56 -5.47 13.84
CA GLU A 238 -3.28 -5.30 15.12
C GLU A 238 -4.38 -6.36 15.27
N ARG A 239 -5.17 -6.57 14.22
CA ARG A 239 -6.23 -7.57 14.21
C ARG A 239 -5.70 -9.00 14.15
N VAL A 240 -4.79 -9.31 13.21
CA VAL A 240 -4.49 -10.72 12.89
C VAL A 240 -3.34 -11.32 13.70
N GLU A 241 -2.35 -10.51 14.09
CA GLU A 241 -1.21 -10.97 14.90
C GLU A 241 -1.41 -10.69 16.38
N LEU A 242 -1.89 -9.49 16.74
CA LEU A 242 -2.11 -9.11 18.15
C LEU A 242 -3.51 -9.46 18.66
N ARG A 243 -4.45 -9.77 17.76
CA ARG A 243 -5.84 -10.17 18.09
C ARG A 243 -6.61 -9.11 18.89
N LEU A 244 -6.28 -7.83 18.66
CA LEU A 244 -7.03 -6.70 19.17
C LEU A 244 -8.17 -6.36 18.19
N ARG A 245 -9.37 -6.04 18.71
CA ARG A 245 -10.55 -5.68 17.90
C ARG A 245 -10.77 -4.18 17.90
#